data_AF-A0A166H9U9-F1
#
_entry.id   AF-A0A166H9U9-F1
#
_cell.length_a   1.000
_cell.length_b   1.000
_cell.length_c   1.000
_cell.angle_alpha   90.00
_cell.angle_beta   90.00
_cell.angle_gamma   90.00
#
_symmetry.space_group_name_H-M   'P 1'
#
loop_
_entity.id
_entity.type
_entity.pdbx_description
1 polymer ?
#
loop_
_entity_poly.entity_id
_entity_poly.type
_entity_poly.pdbx_seq_one_letter_code
_entity_poly.pdbx_strand_id
1 'polypeptide(L)'
;MSEDLHRYVCQQCKQPLRIDPELVDLPPSAYGIIEGSVSQPNSPASRNVAGPKSAKSAKSATMSKAQAKQPVDSSGPGESFVLLRDSVIHSTPKQRSSPQQSPRRLPNEGKTTSSPRSPPAPLPETQSKVSLSHQIRSHTQLFNFLSSRTEIDHPLCAECTHVLLTSLTRQLEEMKKERDGYLAFEKEIRKEKERESDADNAKIDSRIRELKSQEQGLVKELKQLDSDRLSLEKELQALELEEKLLEEEEDQ
;
A
#
# COMPACT_ATOMS: atom_id res chain seq x y z
N MET A 1 -10.36 -54.29 17.14
CA MET A 1 -11.47 -53.31 17.10
C MET A 1 -10.93 -51.94 17.51
N SER A 2 -10.17 -51.26 16.65
CA SER A 2 -9.68 -49.89 16.90
C SER A 2 -9.28 -49.25 15.57
N GLU A 3 -10.26 -49.06 14.69
CA GLU A 3 -10.04 -48.45 13.37
C GLU A 3 -10.91 -47.20 13.12
N ASP A 4 -11.36 -46.54 14.19
CA ASP A 4 -12.17 -45.30 14.09
C ASP A 4 -11.54 -44.14 14.86
N LEU A 5 -10.25 -43.92 14.63
CA LEU A 5 -9.62 -42.64 14.86
C LEU A 5 -9.16 -42.18 13.47
N HIS A 6 -9.11 -40.88 13.18
CA HIS A 6 -8.63 -40.24 11.92
C HIS A 6 -9.67 -39.89 10.86
N ARG A 7 -10.17 -38.65 10.95
CA ARG A 7 -10.75 -37.96 9.79
C ARG A 7 -10.21 -36.54 9.64
N TYR A 8 -8.89 -36.40 9.68
CA TYR A 8 -8.21 -35.18 9.26
C TYR A 8 -7.22 -35.52 8.16
N VAL A 9 -7.12 -34.62 7.19
CA VAL A 9 -6.29 -34.80 6.02
C VAL A 9 -5.47 -33.53 5.85
N CYS A 10 -4.17 -33.68 5.61
CA CYS A 10 -3.31 -32.55 5.32
C CYS A 10 -3.81 -31.85 4.07
N GLN A 11 -3.99 -30.54 4.12
CA GLN A 11 -4.50 -29.80 2.97
C GLN A 11 -3.53 -29.81 1.78
N GLN A 12 -2.21 -29.89 2.02
CA GLN A 12 -1.20 -29.87 0.96
C GLN A 12 -0.95 -31.27 0.36
N CYS A 13 -0.54 -32.26 1.17
CA CYS A 13 -0.19 -33.59 0.66
C CYS A 13 -1.35 -34.59 0.63
N LYS A 14 -2.54 -34.20 1.12
CA LYS A 14 -3.73 -35.06 1.24
C LYS A 14 -3.53 -36.38 2.01
N GLN A 15 -2.48 -36.48 2.82
CA GLN A 15 -2.24 -37.62 3.69
C GLN A 15 -3.07 -37.55 4.96
N PRO A 16 -3.49 -38.71 5.52
CA PRO A 16 -4.24 -38.75 6.77
C PRO A 16 -3.37 -38.24 7.92
N LEU A 17 -3.92 -37.30 8.69
CA LEU A 17 -3.27 -36.71 9.84
C LEU A 17 -3.74 -37.36 11.13
N ARG A 18 -2.79 -37.58 12.05
CA ARG A 18 -3.07 -37.92 13.44
C ARG A 18 -2.93 -36.65 14.24
N ILE A 19 -3.95 -36.36 15.05
CA ILE A 19 -3.91 -35.20 15.95
C ILE A 19 -3.07 -35.59 17.14
N ASP A 20 -2.21 -34.68 17.58
CA ASP A 20 -1.40 -34.90 18.76
C ASP A 20 -2.28 -35.11 20.00
N PRO A 21 -1.93 -36.08 20.87
CA PRO A 21 -2.73 -36.45 22.03
C PRO A 21 -2.96 -35.29 23.01
N GLU A 22 -2.07 -34.29 23.04
CA GLU A 22 -2.23 -33.09 23.86
C GLU A 22 -3.41 -32.21 23.40
N LEU A 23 -3.68 -32.17 22.09
CA LEU A 23 -4.81 -31.43 21.55
C LEU A 23 -6.12 -32.23 21.67
N VAL A 24 -6.01 -33.56 21.83
CA VAL A 24 -7.13 -34.48 22.07
C VAL A 24 -7.70 -34.27 23.48
N ASP A 25 -6.85 -34.10 24.50
CA ASP A 25 -7.28 -33.94 25.90
C ASP A 25 -7.55 -32.49 26.34
N LEU A 26 -7.60 -31.56 25.40
CA LEU A 26 -7.75 -30.13 25.70
C LEU A 26 -9.18 -29.81 26.22
N PRO A 27 -9.33 -29.11 27.37
CA PRO A 27 -10.63 -28.73 27.89
C PRO A 27 -11.30 -27.64 27.03
N PRO A 28 -12.64 -27.62 26.90
CA PRO A 28 -13.37 -26.64 26.08
C PRO A 28 -13.03 -25.16 26.34
N SER A 29 -12.66 -24.80 27.57
CA SER A 29 -12.27 -23.42 27.93
C SER A 29 -10.91 -22.99 27.37
N ALA A 30 -9.99 -23.93 27.13
CA ALA A 30 -8.66 -23.63 26.59
C ALA A 30 -8.70 -23.28 25.10
N TYR A 31 -9.71 -23.76 24.35
CA TYR A 31 -9.91 -23.41 22.95
C TYR A 31 -10.11 -21.89 22.75
N GLY A 32 -10.90 -21.25 23.62
CA GLY A 32 -11.12 -19.80 23.55
C GLY A 32 -9.86 -18.97 23.82
N ILE A 33 -8.89 -19.50 24.57
CA ILE A 33 -7.60 -18.84 24.82
C ILE A 33 -6.73 -18.89 23.54
N ILE A 34 -6.74 -20.03 22.83
CA ILE A 34 -6.00 -20.22 21.57
C ILE A 34 -6.55 -19.30 20.47
N GLU A 35 -7.88 -19.16 20.37
CA GLU A 35 -8.50 -18.21 19.44
C GLU A 35 -8.11 -16.75 19.77
N GLY A 36 -7.95 -16.43 21.05
CA GLY A 36 -7.51 -15.12 21.51
C GLY A 36 -6.05 -14.80 21.19
N SER A 37 -5.13 -15.77 21.30
CA SER A 37 -3.69 -15.55 21.06
C SER A 37 -3.35 -15.40 19.57
N VAL A 38 -4.01 -16.17 18.70
CA VAL A 38 -3.90 -16.03 17.23
C VAL A 38 -4.43 -14.69 16.74
N SER A 39 -5.21 -13.96 17.55
CA SER A 39 -5.77 -12.67 17.18
C SER A 39 -4.81 -11.49 17.27
N GLN A 40 -3.66 -11.64 17.92
CA GLN A 40 -2.69 -10.55 17.97
C GLN A 40 -1.72 -10.68 16.79
N PRO A 41 -1.71 -9.73 15.84
CA PRO A 41 -0.57 -9.62 14.95
C PRO A 41 0.63 -9.32 15.85
N ASN A 42 1.60 -10.25 15.91
CA ASN A 42 2.94 -9.95 16.39
C ASN A 42 3.55 -8.91 15.45
N SER A 43 3.18 -7.64 15.63
CA SER A 43 3.92 -6.52 15.10
C SER A 43 5.20 -6.43 15.92
N PRO A 44 6.39 -6.71 15.36
CA PRO A 44 7.59 -6.23 15.99
C PRO A 44 7.45 -4.70 16.07
N ALA A 45 7.42 -4.18 17.29
CA ALA A 45 7.32 -2.76 17.58
C ALA A 45 8.28 -1.99 16.65
N SER A 46 7.71 -1.31 15.66
CA SER A 46 8.42 -0.37 14.83
C SER A 46 8.84 0.76 15.75
N ARG A 47 10.10 0.72 16.20
CA ARG A 47 10.69 1.79 17.00
C ARG A 47 10.54 3.06 16.19
N ASN A 48 9.69 3.95 16.69
CA ASN A 48 9.55 5.32 16.23
C ASN A 48 10.94 5.95 16.10
N VAL A 49 11.43 6.08 14.87
CA VAL A 49 12.53 6.98 14.57
C VAL A 49 11.94 8.38 14.62
N ALA A 50 12.08 9.01 15.78
CA ALA A 50 11.76 10.41 15.99
C ALA A 50 12.64 11.26 15.06
N GLY A 51 12.03 11.80 13.99
CA GLY A 51 12.62 12.89 13.23
C GLY A 51 12.63 14.17 14.09
N PRO A 52 13.71 14.97 14.08
CA PRO A 52 13.77 16.17 14.89
C PRO A 52 12.79 17.22 14.39
N LYS A 53 12.01 17.75 15.32
CA LYS A 53 11.15 18.91 15.14
C LYS A 53 12.03 20.16 14.99
N SER A 54 11.93 20.84 13.85
CA SER A 54 12.31 22.25 13.73
C SER A 54 11.09 23.07 13.36
N ALA A 55 10.96 24.17 14.07
CA ALA A 55 9.74 24.93 14.23
C ALA A 55 9.72 26.18 13.35
N LYS A 56 8.48 26.68 13.16
CA LYS A 56 8.07 28.08 12.96
C LYS A 56 8.06 28.66 11.53
N SER A 57 6.82 28.73 11.03
CA SER A 57 6.12 29.95 10.61
C SER A 57 6.56 30.69 9.35
N ALA A 58 5.68 30.68 8.34
CA ALA A 58 5.22 31.91 7.71
C ALA A 58 3.81 31.71 7.09
N LYS A 59 3.06 32.80 7.10
CA LYS A 59 1.63 32.95 6.85
C LYS A 59 1.30 32.78 5.36
N SER A 60 0.08 32.33 5.03
CA SER A 60 -0.69 33.00 3.99
C SER A 60 -2.19 32.77 4.11
N ALA A 61 -2.94 33.84 3.90
CA ALA A 61 -4.38 33.92 4.00
C ALA A 61 -5.03 33.76 2.61
N THR A 62 -6.24 33.22 2.62
CA THR A 62 -7.41 33.52 1.75
C THR A 62 -7.25 33.54 0.22
N MET A 63 -7.93 32.55 -0.40
CA MET A 63 -8.94 32.65 -1.47
C MET A 63 -8.63 33.45 -2.74
N SER A 64 -8.72 32.78 -3.90
CA SER A 64 -9.57 33.18 -5.03
C SER A 64 -9.67 32.11 -6.13
N LYS A 65 -10.80 32.13 -6.81
CA LYS A 65 -11.31 31.21 -7.82
C LYS A 65 -11.21 31.85 -9.21
N ALA A 66 -10.76 31.11 -10.23
CA ALA A 66 -11.05 31.32 -11.67
C ALA A 66 -10.52 30.09 -12.43
N GLN A 67 -11.36 29.23 -13.03
CA GLN A 67 -11.96 29.33 -14.37
C GLN A 67 -10.96 29.53 -15.54
N ALA A 68 -10.76 28.43 -16.27
CA ALA A 68 -10.87 28.30 -17.72
C ALA A 68 -9.61 28.38 -18.63
N LYS A 69 -9.67 27.46 -19.60
CA LYS A 69 -9.11 27.44 -20.97
C LYS A 69 -7.76 26.75 -21.20
N GLN A 70 -7.86 25.64 -21.94
CA GLN A 70 -6.82 25.06 -22.79
C GLN A 70 -6.30 26.10 -23.80
N PRO A 71 -5.06 25.92 -24.30
CA PRO A 71 -4.95 25.51 -25.69
C PRO A 71 -3.85 24.47 -25.96
N VAL A 72 -3.89 24.07 -27.23
CA VAL A 72 -3.27 22.95 -27.94
C VAL A 72 -1.78 23.12 -28.27
N ASP A 73 -1.17 21.95 -28.50
CA ASP A 73 -0.12 21.62 -29.48
C ASP A 73 1.35 22.02 -29.22
N SER A 74 2.24 21.01 -29.22
CA SER A 74 3.36 20.87 -30.18
C SER A 74 4.49 19.96 -29.64
N SER A 75 4.54 18.75 -30.18
CA SER A 75 5.72 18.01 -30.67
C SER A 75 7.09 18.15 -29.95
N GLY A 76 7.53 17.07 -29.31
CA GLY A 76 8.93 16.76 -28.98
C GLY A 76 9.18 15.24 -29.03
N PRO A 77 10.34 14.74 -29.50
CA PRO A 77 10.57 13.32 -29.70
C PRO A 77 11.20 12.69 -28.45
N GLY A 78 10.64 11.58 -27.95
CA GLY A 78 11.40 10.69 -27.06
C GLY A 78 10.71 10.12 -25.82
N GLU A 79 9.37 10.04 -25.75
CA GLU A 79 8.70 9.48 -24.57
C GLU A 79 7.91 8.21 -24.95
N SER A 80 8.56 7.04 -24.82
CA SER A 80 7.90 5.74 -24.92
C SER A 80 7.05 5.51 -23.67
N PHE A 81 5.78 5.92 -23.69
CA PHE A 81 4.85 5.59 -22.62
C PHE A 81 4.32 4.16 -22.79
N VAL A 82 4.57 3.30 -21.80
CA VAL A 82 3.93 1.98 -21.70
C VAL A 82 2.59 2.16 -21.00
N LEU A 83 1.48 2.13 -21.75
CA LEU A 83 0.15 1.99 -21.17
C LEU A 83 -0.04 0.54 -20.71
N LEU A 84 0.04 0.30 -19.41
CA LEU A 84 -0.45 -0.91 -18.77
C LEU A 84 -1.97 -0.92 -18.87
N ARG A 85 -2.52 -1.74 -19.77
CA ARG A 85 -3.95 -2.02 -19.79
C ARG A 85 -4.35 -2.74 -18.52
N ASP A 86 -5.45 -2.26 -17.95
CA ASP A 86 -6.10 -2.76 -16.76
C ASP A 86 -6.13 -4.29 -16.69
N SER A 87 -5.56 -4.82 -15.61
CA SER A 87 -5.72 -6.23 -15.23
C SER A 87 -7.20 -6.53 -15.00
N VAL A 88 -7.81 -7.23 -15.94
CA VAL A 88 -9.15 -7.82 -15.81
C VAL A 88 -9.11 -8.83 -14.68
N ILE A 89 -9.70 -8.46 -13.54
CA ILE A 89 -9.91 -9.33 -12.39
C ILE A 89 -10.88 -10.42 -12.83
N HIS A 90 -10.37 -11.64 -13.08
CA HIS A 90 -11.20 -12.83 -13.28
C HIS A 90 -11.94 -13.11 -11.96
N SER A 91 -13.19 -12.64 -11.88
CA SER A 91 -14.11 -12.98 -10.81
C SER A 91 -14.61 -14.42 -11.05
N THR A 92 -14.14 -15.36 -10.24
CA THR A 92 -14.65 -16.74 -10.25
C THR A 92 -16.06 -16.81 -9.65
N PRO A 93 -16.95 -17.70 -10.13
CA PRO A 93 -18.37 -17.66 -9.78
C PRO A 93 -18.64 -18.30 -8.42
N LYS A 94 -19.36 -17.58 -7.56
CA LYS A 94 -20.03 -18.16 -6.37
C LYS A 94 -21.10 -19.14 -6.82
N GLN A 95 -20.90 -20.45 -6.62
CA GLN A 95 -21.99 -21.41 -6.68
C GLN A 95 -22.76 -21.42 -5.36
N ARG A 96 -24.04 -21.07 -5.50
CA ARG A 96 -25.12 -21.26 -4.54
C ARG A 96 -25.46 -22.75 -4.43
N SER A 97 -25.69 -23.22 -3.21
CA SER A 97 -26.74 -24.21 -2.93
C SER A 97 -27.01 -24.29 -1.42
N SER A 98 -28.10 -23.67 -1.00
CA SER A 98 -29.01 -24.23 0.02
C SER A 98 -30.32 -24.51 -0.74
N PRO A 99 -31.08 -25.56 -0.40
CA PRO A 99 -32.10 -25.32 0.63
C PRO A 99 -32.44 -26.52 1.53
N GLN A 100 -32.84 -26.15 2.76
CA GLN A 100 -33.95 -26.69 3.57
C GLN A 100 -34.05 -28.19 3.84
N GLN A 101 -34.13 -28.54 5.13
CA GLN A 101 -35.38 -29.06 5.71
C GLN A 101 -35.35 -29.13 7.25
N SER A 102 -36.30 -28.43 7.85
CA SER A 102 -36.96 -28.72 9.13
C SER A 102 -38.36 -28.06 9.04
N PRO A 103 -39.35 -28.35 9.90
CA PRO A 103 -39.50 -29.41 10.91
C PRO A 103 -40.87 -30.12 10.82
N ARG A 104 -41.08 -31.22 11.55
CA ARG A 104 -42.44 -31.61 12.00
C ARG A 104 -42.40 -32.12 13.44
N ARG A 105 -43.14 -31.42 14.30
CA ARG A 105 -43.57 -31.82 15.65
C ARG A 105 -45.07 -32.14 15.61
N LEU A 106 -45.52 -32.76 16.72
CA LEU A 106 -46.86 -32.78 17.37
C LEU A 106 -47.51 -34.20 17.41
N PRO A 107 -48.46 -34.47 18.33
CA PRO A 107 -48.18 -35.06 19.66
C PRO A 107 -49.20 -36.18 20.02
N ASN A 108 -49.03 -36.89 21.14
CA ASN A 108 -50.11 -37.31 22.07
C ASN A 108 -49.51 -38.17 23.20
N GLU A 109 -49.68 -37.77 24.46
CA GLU A 109 -50.68 -38.30 25.42
C GLU A 109 -50.50 -39.81 25.71
N GLY A 110 -50.31 -40.28 26.93
CA GLY A 110 -50.60 -39.73 28.24
C GLY A 110 -51.12 -40.91 29.06
N LYS A 111 -50.36 -41.40 30.04
CA LYS A 111 -50.94 -42.17 31.15
C LYS A 111 -50.04 -42.18 32.37
N THR A 112 -50.69 -41.84 33.47
CA THR A 112 -50.28 -41.82 34.87
C THR A 112 -49.64 -43.15 35.31
N THR A 113 -48.79 -43.11 36.34
CA THR A 113 -49.09 -43.70 37.68
C THR A 113 -47.81 -43.72 38.54
N SER A 114 -47.91 -43.04 39.69
CA SER A 114 -47.19 -43.14 40.98
C SER A 114 -45.72 -43.60 41.08
N SER A 115 -44.93 -42.73 41.71
CA SER A 115 -43.69 -42.99 42.46
C SER A 115 -43.88 -44.03 43.59
N PRO A 116 -42.82 -44.71 44.06
CA PRO A 116 -42.04 -44.15 45.18
C PRO A 116 -40.51 -44.32 44.98
N ARG A 117 -39.74 -43.23 45.06
CA ARG A 117 -38.88 -42.80 46.19
C ARG A 117 -38.05 -43.93 46.85
N SER A 118 -36.80 -44.03 46.42
CA SER A 118 -35.68 -44.65 47.14
C SER A 118 -34.46 -43.70 47.13
N PRO A 119 -33.60 -43.75 48.17
CA PRO A 119 -32.63 -42.69 48.49
C PRO A 119 -31.40 -42.66 47.57
N PRO A 120 -30.72 -41.50 47.42
CA PRO A 120 -29.56 -41.36 46.54
C PRO A 120 -28.32 -42.00 47.20
N ALA A 121 -27.77 -43.01 46.55
CA ALA A 121 -26.40 -43.45 46.80
C ALA A 121 -25.43 -42.50 46.06
N PRO A 122 -24.37 -41.99 46.70
CA PRO A 122 -23.37 -41.16 46.04
C PRO A 122 -22.51 -42.03 45.13
N LEU A 123 -22.78 -41.96 43.83
CA LEU A 123 -21.86 -42.48 42.81
C LEU A 123 -20.84 -41.38 42.48
N PRO A 124 -19.56 -41.75 42.31
CA PRO A 124 -18.46 -40.81 42.22
C PRO A 124 -18.45 -40.04 40.91
N GLU A 125 -17.84 -38.87 41.01
CA GLU A 125 -17.57 -37.87 40.00
C GLU A 125 -17.07 -38.44 38.65
N THR A 126 -17.74 -37.95 37.59
CA THR A 126 -17.16 -37.40 36.36
C THR A 126 -15.89 -38.08 35.81
N GLN A 127 -16.05 -38.87 34.75
CA GLN A 127 -15.06 -38.98 33.67
C GLN A 127 -15.70 -39.65 32.43
N SER A 128 -16.89 -39.18 32.05
CA SER A 128 -17.40 -39.50 30.71
C SER A 128 -16.58 -38.70 29.72
N LYS A 129 -15.65 -39.39 29.04
CA LYS A 129 -15.01 -39.00 27.78
C LYS A 129 -15.87 -37.94 27.10
N VAL A 130 -15.38 -36.70 27.02
CA VAL A 130 -16.02 -35.64 26.24
C VAL A 130 -16.42 -36.27 24.91
N SER A 131 -17.71 -36.23 24.57
CA SER A 131 -18.25 -36.98 23.43
C SER A 131 -17.37 -36.72 22.20
N LEU A 132 -16.83 -37.77 21.58
CA LEU A 132 -15.93 -37.71 20.43
C LEU A 132 -16.45 -36.77 19.32
N SER A 133 -17.77 -36.64 19.19
CA SER A 133 -18.43 -35.67 18.30
C SER A 133 -18.18 -34.21 18.65
N HIS A 134 -18.13 -33.85 19.93
CA HIS A 134 -17.81 -32.50 20.41
C HIS A 134 -16.36 -32.15 20.10
N GLN A 135 -15.45 -33.10 20.31
CA GLN A 135 -14.02 -32.95 20.02
C GLN A 135 -13.74 -32.76 18.52
N ILE A 136 -14.41 -33.55 17.67
CA ILE A 136 -14.29 -33.35 16.21
C ILE A 136 -14.79 -31.97 15.80
N ARG A 137 -15.91 -31.51 16.38
CA ARG A 137 -16.47 -30.18 16.10
C ARG A 137 -15.54 -29.06 16.56
N SER A 138 -14.96 -29.15 17.76
CA SER A 138 -14.03 -28.12 18.28
C SER A 138 -12.75 -28.05 17.46
N HIS A 139 -12.15 -29.18 17.10
CA HIS A 139 -10.95 -29.22 16.25
C HIS A 139 -11.23 -28.67 14.85
N THR A 140 -12.37 -29.02 14.25
CA THR A 140 -12.79 -28.46 12.96
C THR A 140 -12.99 -26.95 13.04
N GLN A 141 -13.61 -26.45 14.12
CA GLN A 141 -13.78 -25.01 14.35
C GLN A 141 -12.43 -24.30 14.48
N LEU A 142 -11.47 -24.85 15.22
CA LEU A 142 -10.12 -24.31 15.32
C LEU A 142 -9.43 -24.24 13.95
N PHE A 143 -9.44 -25.33 13.17
CA PHE A 143 -8.77 -25.34 11.87
C PHE A 143 -9.42 -24.34 10.90
N ASN A 144 -10.75 -24.23 10.92
CA ASN A 144 -11.46 -23.21 10.14
C ASN A 144 -11.10 -21.79 10.60
N PHE A 145 -10.99 -21.58 11.91
CA PHE A 145 -10.58 -20.30 12.47
C PHE A 145 -9.15 -19.92 12.03
N LEU A 146 -8.19 -20.84 12.15
CA LEU A 146 -6.80 -20.64 11.69
C LEU A 146 -6.74 -20.35 10.19
N SER A 147 -7.51 -21.09 9.38
CA SER A 147 -7.61 -20.88 7.93
C SER A 147 -8.28 -19.56 7.55
N SER A 148 -9.19 -19.04 8.39
CA SER A 148 -9.82 -17.73 8.14
C SER A 148 -8.89 -16.54 8.43
N ARG A 149 -7.87 -16.76 9.27
CA ARG A 149 -6.94 -15.73 9.76
C ARG A 149 -5.63 -15.70 8.99
N THR A 150 -5.32 -16.78 8.29
CA THR A 150 -4.08 -16.93 7.52
C THR A 150 -4.44 -17.22 6.07
N GLU A 151 -3.57 -16.90 5.13
CA GLU A 151 -3.79 -17.22 3.70
C GLU A 151 -3.62 -18.73 3.41
N ILE A 152 -3.51 -19.55 4.45
CA ILE A 152 -3.16 -20.97 4.38
C ILE A 152 -4.29 -21.76 5.00
N ASP A 153 -4.79 -22.72 4.24
CA ASP A 153 -5.78 -23.68 4.69
C ASP A 153 -5.15 -24.73 5.62
N HIS A 154 -5.76 -24.93 6.78
CA HIS A 154 -5.38 -25.90 7.81
C HIS A 154 -6.33 -27.10 7.80
N PRO A 155 -5.90 -28.30 8.23
CA PRO A 155 -4.62 -28.64 8.88
C PRO A 155 -3.51 -29.04 7.89
N LEU A 156 -2.26 -28.82 8.29
CA LEU A 156 -1.06 -29.24 7.56
C LEU A 156 -0.28 -30.29 8.38
N CYS A 157 0.40 -31.23 7.70
CA CYS A 157 1.33 -32.15 8.35
C CYS A 157 2.65 -31.43 8.71
N ALA A 158 3.42 -32.02 9.62
CA ALA A 158 4.72 -31.50 10.05
C ALA A 158 5.71 -31.24 8.90
N GLU A 159 5.71 -32.12 7.89
CA GLU A 159 6.58 -31.93 6.71
C GLU A 159 6.13 -30.75 5.85
N CYS A 160 4.82 -30.62 5.59
CA CYS A 160 4.28 -29.51 4.81
C CYS A 160 4.43 -28.17 5.55
N THR A 161 4.28 -28.13 6.88
CA THR A 161 4.56 -26.92 7.65
C THR A 161 6.03 -26.56 7.63
N HIS A 162 6.94 -27.53 7.70
CA HIS A 162 8.38 -27.28 7.63
C HIS A 162 8.81 -26.67 6.29
N VAL A 163 8.32 -27.23 5.18
CA VAL A 163 8.56 -26.68 3.83
C VAL A 163 8.00 -25.26 3.71
N LEU A 164 6.78 -25.04 4.21
CA LEU A 164 6.15 -23.73 4.20
C LEU A 164 6.94 -22.70 5.01
N LEU A 165 7.35 -23.02 6.24
CA LEU A 165 8.17 -22.15 7.08
C LEU A 165 9.51 -21.80 6.44
N THR A 166 10.14 -22.77 5.78
CA THR A 166 11.40 -22.55 5.04
C THR A 166 11.17 -21.57 3.88
N SER A 167 10.07 -21.71 3.14
CA SER A 167 9.74 -20.80 2.04
C SER A 167 9.45 -19.37 2.51
N LEU A 168 8.68 -19.21 3.59
CA LEU A 168 8.35 -17.90 4.16
C LEU A 168 9.59 -17.22 4.76
N THR A 169 10.48 -18.00 5.39
CA THR A 169 11.76 -17.48 5.89
C THR A 169 12.63 -16.96 4.74
N ARG A 170 12.73 -17.72 3.65
CA ARG A 170 13.48 -17.30 2.46
C ARG A 170 12.88 -16.03 1.84
N GLN A 171 11.56 -15.96 1.68
CA GLN A 171 10.89 -14.75 1.18
C GLN A 171 11.17 -13.55 2.08
N LEU A 172 11.12 -13.74 3.39
CA LEU A 172 11.43 -12.69 4.36
C LEU A 172 12.89 -12.22 4.26
N GLU A 173 13.85 -13.11 4.05
CA GLU A 173 15.26 -12.77 3.84
C GLU A 173 15.49 -12.02 2.53
N GLU A 174 14.82 -12.43 1.45
CA GLU A 174 14.86 -11.76 0.15
C GLU A 174 14.31 -10.33 0.24
N MET A 175 13.12 -10.17 0.82
CA MET A 175 12.53 -8.84 1.06
C MET A 175 13.38 -7.96 1.97
N LYS A 176 14.05 -8.54 2.98
CA LYS A 176 15.02 -7.81 3.81
C LYS A 176 16.20 -7.31 2.99
N LYS A 177 16.77 -8.17 2.14
CA LYS A 177 17.90 -7.82 1.27
C LYS A 177 17.51 -6.74 0.26
N GLU A 178 16.32 -6.83 -0.33
CA GLU A 178 15.79 -5.79 -1.23
C GLU A 178 15.64 -4.46 -0.50
N ARG A 179 15.02 -4.46 0.69
CA ARG A 179 14.87 -3.26 1.51
C ARG A 179 16.22 -2.67 1.90
N ASP A 180 17.20 -3.48 2.27
CA ASP A 180 18.54 -3.00 2.58
C ASP A 180 19.25 -2.46 1.33
N GLY A 181 18.99 -3.04 0.16
CA GLY A 181 19.41 -2.54 -1.15
C GLY A 181 18.81 -1.16 -1.46
N TYR A 182 17.51 -0.97 -1.26
CA TYR A 182 16.85 0.33 -1.42
C TYR A 182 17.39 1.39 -0.45
N LEU A 183 17.66 1.00 0.80
CA LEU A 183 18.29 1.90 1.78
C LEU A 183 19.71 2.28 1.38
N ALA A 184 20.49 1.36 0.81
CA ALA A 184 21.82 1.66 0.29
C ALA A 184 21.76 2.60 -0.92
N PHE A 185 20.83 2.36 -1.85
CA PHE A 185 20.61 3.21 -3.02
C PHE A 185 20.17 4.63 -2.62
N GLU A 186 19.22 4.75 -1.69
CA GLU A 186 18.78 6.06 -1.17
C GLU A 186 19.95 6.83 -0.54
N LYS A 187 20.81 6.15 0.21
CA LYS A 187 22.02 6.76 0.79
C LYS A 187 22.98 7.26 -0.29
N GLU A 188 23.19 6.50 -1.36
CA GLU A 188 24.06 6.95 -2.45
C GLU A 188 23.46 8.15 -3.19
N ILE A 189 22.15 8.16 -3.47
CA ILE A 189 21.48 9.34 -4.06
C ILE A 189 21.67 10.57 -3.18
N ARG A 190 21.45 10.45 -1.86
CA ARG A 190 21.64 11.59 -0.95
C ARG A 190 23.08 12.08 -0.96
N LYS A 191 24.04 11.15 -0.95
CA LYS A 191 25.47 11.47 -1.02
C LYS A 191 25.86 12.10 -2.36
N GLU A 192 25.29 11.64 -3.47
CA GLU A 192 25.49 12.24 -4.78
C GLU A 192 24.92 13.65 -4.83
N LYS A 193 23.71 13.87 -4.30
CA LYS A 193 23.12 15.21 -4.16
C LYS A 193 23.97 16.15 -3.28
N GLU A 194 24.61 15.63 -2.23
CA GLU A 194 25.55 16.41 -1.41
C GLU A 194 26.88 16.68 -2.14
N ARG A 195 27.36 15.74 -2.98
CA ARG A 195 28.58 15.89 -3.79
C ARG A 195 28.38 16.81 -4.98
N GLU A 196 27.20 16.80 -5.60
CA GLU A 196 26.75 17.77 -6.60
C GLU A 196 26.58 19.11 -5.87
N SER A 197 27.73 19.68 -5.58
CA SER A 197 27.93 20.52 -4.42
C SER A 197 27.10 21.79 -4.52
N ASP A 198 26.64 22.28 -3.37
CA ASP A 198 26.13 23.64 -3.25
C ASP A 198 27.11 24.67 -3.84
N ALA A 199 28.41 24.35 -3.89
CA ALA A 199 29.42 25.20 -4.50
C ALA A 199 29.32 25.27 -6.04
N ASP A 200 29.01 24.16 -6.71
CA ASP A 200 28.82 24.18 -8.17
C ASP A 200 27.48 24.81 -8.53
N ASN A 201 26.43 24.53 -7.76
CA ASN A 201 25.15 25.25 -7.85
C ASN A 201 25.34 26.76 -7.63
N ALA A 202 26.10 27.17 -6.62
CA ALA A 202 26.38 28.58 -6.34
C ALA A 202 27.20 29.27 -7.45
N LYS A 203 28.15 28.57 -8.08
CA LYS A 203 28.89 29.09 -9.24
C LYS A 203 27.96 29.27 -10.44
N ILE A 204 27.10 28.28 -10.71
CA ILE A 204 26.09 28.35 -11.78
C ILE A 204 25.14 29.53 -11.52
N ASP A 205 24.63 29.69 -10.30
CA ASP A 205 23.76 30.80 -9.90
C ASP A 205 24.45 32.16 -10.01
N SER A 206 25.75 32.24 -9.65
CA SER A 206 26.55 33.45 -9.86
C SER A 206 26.68 33.79 -11.33
N ARG A 207 26.95 32.79 -12.18
CA ARG A 207 27.09 32.98 -13.62
C ARG A 207 25.77 33.40 -14.27
N ILE A 208 24.65 32.81 -13.83
CA ILE A 208 23.31 33.20 -14.28
C ILE A 208 23.04 34.68 -13.92
N ARG A 209 23.40 35.12 -12.71
CA ARG A 209 23.22 36.52 -12.30
C ARG A 209 24.06 37.49 -13.12
N GLU A 210 25.32 37.14 -13.38
CA GLU A 210 26.22 37.93 -14.22
C GLU A 210 25.67 38.08 -15.65
N LEU A 211 25.28 36.96 -16.28
CA LEU A 211 24.72 36.95 -17.62
C LEU A 211 23.43 37.76 -17.72
N LYS A 212 22.54 37.68 -16.72
CA LYS A 212 21.32 38.50 -16.66
C LYS A 212 21.63 39.99 -16.55
N SER A 213 22.66 40.37 -15.79
CA SER A 213 23.07 41.78 -15.71
C SER A 213 23.63 42.28 -17.03
N GLN A 214 24.42 41.45 -17.72
CA GLN A 214 24.97 41.78 -19.05
C GLN A 214 23.86 41.91 -20.09
N GLU A 215 22.93 40.96 -20.13
CA GLU A 215 21.75 40.99 -20.99
C GLU A 215 20.95 42.29 -20.78
N GLN A 216 20.66 42.66 -19.53
CA GLN A 216 19.96 43.91 -19.22
C GLN A 216 20.73 45.15 -19.66
N GLY A 217 22.06 45.15 -19.56
CA GLY A 217 22.91 46.23 -20.06
C GLY A 217 22.81 46.37 -21.58
N LEU A 218 23.01 45.27 -22.30
CA LEU A 218 22.95 45.23 -23.76
C LEU A 218 21.56 45.61 -24.29
N VAL A 219 20.48 45.17 -23.62
CA VAL A 219 19.11 45.56 -23.99
C VAL A 219 18.87 47.05 -23.81
N LYS A 220 19.46 47.69 -22.79
CA LYS A 220 19.36 49.15 -22.61
C LYS A 220 20.14 49.90 -23.69
N GLU A 221 21.34 49.44 -23.99
CA GLU A 221 22.19 50.00 -25.04
C GLU A 221 21.49 49.91 -26.41
N LEU A 222 20.92 48.75 -26.76
CA LEU A 222 20.14 48.57 -27.98
C LEU A 222 18.98 49.56 -28.07
N LYS A 223 18.20 49.73 -26.99
CA LYS A 223 17.09 50.70 -26.97
C LYS A 223 17.55 52.14 -27.16
N GLN A 224 18.71 52.50 -26.64
CA GLN A 224 19.27 53.83 -26.81
C GLN A 224 19.71 54.04 -28.26
N LEU A 225 20.44 53.09 -28.83
CA LEU A 225 20.86 53.14 -30.24
C LEU A 225 19.66 53.20 -31.21
N ASP A 226 18.59 52.46 -30.92
CA ASP A 226 17.36 52.53 -31.72
C ASP A 226 16.71 53.92 -31.64
N SER A 227 16.70 54.55 -30.46
CA SER A 227 16.17 55.91 -30.29
C SER A 227 17.03 56.94 -31.02
N ASP A 228 18.35 56.86 -30.91
CA ASP A 228 19.30 57.77 -31.56
C ASP A 228 19.24 57.61 -33.08
N ARG A 229 19.08 56.37 -33.57
CA ARG A 229 18.84 56.12 -35.00
C ARG A 229 17.57 56.83 -35.48
N LEU A 230 16.47 56.72 -34.73
CA LEU A 230 15.20 57.37 -35.09
C LEU A 230 15.27 58.90 -35.03
N SER A 231 16.08 59.50 -34.15
CA SER A 231 16.28 60.96 -34.14
C SER A 231 17.10 61.41 -35.33
N LEU A 232 18.21 60.72 -35.63
CA LEU A 232 19.06 61.02 -36.78
C LEU A 232 18.30 60.86 -38.11
N GLU A 233 17.43 59.86 -38.23
CA GLU A 233 16.60 59.67 -39.43
C GLU A 233 15.62 60.84 -39.63
N LYS A 234 15.08 61.41 -38.56
CA LYS A 234 14.22 62.61 -38.63
C LYS A 234 15.01 63.87 -38.98
N GLU A 235 16.18 64.05 -38.40
CA GLU A 235 17.07 65.17 -38.70
C GLU A 235 17.50 65.12 -40.17
N LEU A 236 17.87 63.94 -40.67
CA LEU A 236 18.25 63.73 -42.06
C LEU A 236 17.08 64.04 -43.01
N GLN A 237 15.86 63.58 -42.71
CA GLN A 237 14.66 63.93 -43.48
C GLN A 237 14.37 65.45 -43.47
N ALA A 238 14.58 66.14 -42.35
CA ALA A 238 14.38 67.58 -42.28
C ALA A 238 15.40 68.34 -43.15
N LEU A 239 16.67 67.93 -43.10
CA LEU A 239 17.73 68.49 -43.93
C LEU A 239 17.50 68.22 -45.42
N GLU A 240 17.06 67.02 -45.80
CA GLU A 240 16.72 66.71 -47.20
C GLU A 240 15.55 67.57 -47.74
N LEU A 241 14.62 67.98 -46.88
CA LEU A 241 13.54 68.89 -47.27
C LEU A 241 14.04 70.33 -47.41
N GLU A 242 14.89 70.79 -46.48
CA GLU A 242 15.52 72.11 -46.55
C GLU A 242 16.41 72.25 -47.79
N GLU A 243 17.21 71.23 -48.11
CA GLU A 243 18.05 71.18 -49.32
C GLU A 243 17.20 71.33 -50.59
N LYS A 244 16.10 70.58 -50.70
CA LYS A 244 15.18 70.68 -51.85
C LYS A 244 14.55 72.07 -51.99
N LEU A 245 14.15 72.68 -50.88
CA LEU A 245 13.58 74.03 -50.90
C LEU A 245 14.60 75.06 -51.36
N LEU A 246 15.85 74.97 -50.89
CA LEU A 246 16.93 75.85 -51.31
C LEU A 246 17.27 75.67 -52.79
N GLU A 247 17.30 74.43 -53.31
CA GLU A 247 17.53 74.15 -54.74
C GLU A 247 16.42 74.79 -55.61
N GLU A 248 15.16 74.72 -55.18
CA GLU A 248 14.04 75.39 -55.84
C GLU A 248 14.11 76.93 -55.80
N GLU A 249 14.72 77.51 -54.75
CA GLU A 249 14.96 78.95 -54.63
C GLU A 249 16.12 79.44 -55.51
N GLU A 250 17.17 78.63 -55.67
CA GLU A 250 18.34 78.97 -56.51
C GLU A 250 18.02 78.91 -58.02
N ASP A 251 17.09 78.04 -58.43
CA ASP A 251 16.65 77.90 -59.82
C ASP A 251 15.67 79.02 -60.30
N GLN A 252 15.15 79.86 -59.40
CA GLN A 252 14.22 80.96 -59.67
C GLN A 252 14.91 82.30 -59.99
#